data_AF-A0A319CYG1-F1
#
_entry.id   AF-A0A319CYG1-F1
#
_cell.length_a   1.000
_cell.length_b   1.000
_cell.length_c   1.000
_cell.angle_alpha   90.00
_cell.angle_beta   90.00
_cell.angle_gamma   90.00
#
_symmetry.space_group_name_H-M   'P 1'
#
loop_
_entity.id
_entity.type
_entity.pdbx_description
1 polymer ?
#
loop_
_entity_poly.entity_id
_entity_poly.type
_entity_poly.pdbx_seq_one_letter_code
_entity_poly.pdbx_strand_id
1 'polypeptide(L)'
;MRALAWVFPDNPSLAAADQQFFLGDAVLVTPVLTQGARSVDGVFPGLVGGTEVYYDWYTQRRLRGGHVLATQAMAMTTRAATLTPWSMLVALSVSGEAQGSLYLDDGESLVPNATKTVEFVAGEKVPRGPVAVNGRCLSGAEVVWNATSNATTIRGLAASLLSAFGAGWVITW
;
A
#
# COMPACT_ATOMS: atom_id res chain seq x y z
N MET A 1 -10.68 -2.21 10.69
CA MET A 1 -11.54 -1.07 10.29
C MET A 1 -11.45 -0.01 11.36
N ARG A 2 -11.32 1.27 10.98
CA ARG A 2 -11.13 2.40 11.91
C ARG A 2 -11.93 3.61 11.44
N ALA A 3 -12.61 4.29 12.37
CA ALA A 3 -13.41 5.48 12.09
C ALA A 3 -12.52 6.70 11.76
N LEU A 4 -13.05 7.66 10.97
CA LEU A 4 -12.30 8.87 10.59
C LEU A 4 -11.84 9.69 11.81
N ALA A 5 -12.71 9.86 12.81
CA ALA A 5 -12.38 10.56 14.06
C ALA A 5 -11.25 9.89 14.88
N TRP A 6 -10.88 8.63 14.58
CA TRP A 6 -9.72 7.96 15.21
C TRP A 6 -8.43 8.12 14.39
N VAL A 7 -8.53 8.43 13.09
CA VAL A 7 -7.38 8.79 12.24
C VAL A 7 -7.02 10.26 12.44
N PHE A 8 -8.04 11.10 12.59
CA PHE A 8 -7.94 12.55 12.69
C PHE A 8 -8.63 13.06 13.97
N PRO A 9 -8.09 12.73 15.17
CA PRO A 9 -8.72 13.07 16.45
C PRO A 9 -8.88 14.58 16.67
N ASP A 10 -8.00 15.39 16.08
CA ASP A 10 -8.03 16.85 16.20
C ASP A 10 -9.11 17.52 15.32
N ASN A 11 -9.85 16.75 14.51
CA ASN A 11 -10.93 17.26 13.65
C ASN A 11 -12.32 16.75 14.12
N PRO A 12 -12.99 17.45 15.05
CA PRO A 12 -14.26 17.01 15.61
C PRO A 12 -15.41 16.95 14.59
N SER A 13 -15.30 17.61 13.43
CA SER A 13 -16.32 17.51 12.37
C SER A 13 -16.48 16.09 11.82
N LEU A 14 -15.46 15.25 11.98
CA LEU A 14 -15.43 13.87 11.51
C LEU A 14 -16.09 12.88 12.48
N ALA A 15 -16.53 13.33 13.67
CA ALA A 15 -17.25 12.49 14.63
C ALA A 15 -18.58 11.96 14.07
N ALA A 16 -19.21 12.70 13.14
CA ALA A 16 -20.44 12.30 12.46
C ALA A 16 -20.20 11.60 11.10
N ALA A 17 -18.95 11.35 10.70
CA ALA A 17 -18.62 10.67 9.44
C ALA A 17 -18.59 9.14 9.63
N ASP A 18 -19.74 8.56 9.98
CA ASP A 18 -19.91 7.13 10.31
C ASP A 18 -20.18 6.23 9.08
N GLN A 19 -20.55 6.81 7.94
CA GLN A 19 -20.83 6.11 6.68
C GLN A 19 -19.57 5.77 5.86
N GLN A 20 -18.37 6.05 6.38
CA GLN A 20 -17.09 5.77 5.71
C GLN A 20 -16.01 5.42 6.73
N PHE A 21 -14.99 4.67 6.31
CA PHE A 21 -13.99 4.14 7.24
C PHE A 21 -12.65 3.85 6.57
N PHE A 22 -11.60 3.77 7.38
CA PHE A 22 -10.30 3.27 6.95
C PHE A 22 -10.13 1.77 7.21
N LEU A 23 -9.55 1.07 6.25
CA LEU A 23 -8.94 -0.25 6.43
C LEU A 23 -7.42 -0.05 6.64
N GLY A 24 -6.95 -0.33 7.85
CA GLY A 24 -5.62 0.08 8.29
C GLY A 24 -5.51 1.60 8.38
N ASP A 25 -4.35 2.14 8.03
CA ASP A 25 -4.11 3.58 7.93
C ASP A 25 -4.38 4.15 6.53
N ALA A 26 -4.30 3.30 5.49
CA ALA A 26 -4.01 3.74 4.13
C ALA A 26 -5.19 3.66 3.12
N VAL A 27 -6.22 2.87 3.41
CA VAL A 27 -7.33 2.62 2.46
C VAL A 27 -8.62 3.18 3.01
N LEU A 28 -9.07 4.31 2.45
CA LEU A 28 -10.39 4.88 2.74
C LEU A 28 -11.47 4.18 1.91
N VAL A 29 -12.56 3.77 2.56
CA VAL A 29 -13.73 3.14 1.93
C VAL A 29 -14.95 4.04 2.13
N THR A 30 -15.56 4.47 1.02
CA THR A 30 -16.79 5.28 0.98
C THR A 30 -17.87 4.51 0.19
N PRO A 31 -18.66 3.64 0.86
CA PRO A 31 -19.69 2.83 0.21
C PRO A 31 -20.94 3.65 -0.16
N VAL A 32 -21.62 3.26 -1.24
CA VAL A 32 -23.00 3.73 -1.51
C VAL A 32 -23.97 2.96 -0.62
N LEU A 33 -24.68 3.65 0.26
CA LEU A 33 -25.60 3.03 1.24
C LEU A 33 -27.09 3.15 0.89
N THR A 34 -27.43 3.85 -0.21
CA THR A 34 -28.82 4.07 -0.65
C THR A 34 -29.17 3.18 -1.83
N GLN A 35 -30.29 2.44 -1.75
CA GLN A 35 -30.75 1.56 -2.83
C GLN A 35 -30.96 2.33 -4.14
N GLY A 36 -30.41 1.81 -5.25
CA GLY A 36 -30.54 2.39 -6.58
C GLY A 36 -29.65 3.61 -6.86
N ALA A 37 -28.99 4.18 -5.84
CA ALA A 37 -28.00 5.23 -6.04
C ALA A 37 -26.75 4.71 -6.77
N ARG A 38 -26.08 5.60 -7.51
CA ARG A 38 -24.84 5.30 -8.26
C ARG A 38 -23.67 6.20 -7.87
N SER A 39 -23.87 7.01 -6.83
CA SER A 39 -22.93 7.98 -6.29
C SER A 39 -23.20 8.13 -4.79
N VAL A 40 -22.19 8.58 -4.06
CA VAL A 40 -22.24 8.92 -2.64
C VAL A 40 -21.29 10.08 -2.40
N ASP A 41 -21.67 11.01 -1.52
CA ASP A 41 -20.79 12.09 -1.09
C ASP A 41 -19.85 11.57 0.01
N GLY A 42 -18.55 11.63 -0.26
CA GLY A 42 -17.51 11.23 0.69
C GLY A 42 -16.76 12.43 1.24
N VAL A 43 -16.49 12.42 2.55
CA VAL A 43 -15.56 13.37 3.18
C VAL A 43 -14.14 12.89 2.95
N PHE A 44 -13.27 13.77 2.48
CA PHE A 44 -11.83 13.52 2.33
C PHE A 44 -11.07 14.46 3.27
N PRO A 45 -10.86 14.07 4.56
CA PRO A 45 -10.12 14.86 5.54
C PRO A 45 -8.80 15.39 4.97
N GLY A 46 -8.43 16.63 5.28
CA GLY A 46 -7.15 17.25 4.86
C GLY A 46 -6.92 17.44 3.35
N LEU A 47 -7.80 16.96 2.45
CA LEU A 47 -7.68 17.15 1.00
C LEU A 47 -7.71 18.62 0.58
N VAL A 48 -8.69 19.38 1.09
CA VAL A 48 -8.83 20.82 0.80
C VAL A 48 -7.70 21.64 1.44
N GLY A 49 -7.21 21.20 2.61
CA GLY A 49 -6.07 21.83 3.29
C GLY A 49 -4.71 21.49 2.68
N GLY A 50 -4.66 20.57 1.71
CA GLY A 50 -3.40 20.10 1.11
C GLY A 50 -2.48 19.38 2.10
N THR A 51 -3.02 18.84 3.20
CA THR A 51 -2.28 18.02 4.18
C THR A 51 -2.45 16.54 3.88
N GLU A 52 -3.64 16.14 3.45
CA GLU A 52 -4.03 14.75 3.16
C GLU A 52 -4.57 14.57 1.72
N VAL A 53 -4.45 13.34 1.26
CA VAL A 53 -3.55 13.14 0.13
C VAL A 53 -3.97 11.72 -0.37
N TYR A 54 -4.98 11.62 -1.28
CA TYR A 54 -5.71 10.35 -1.63
C TYR A 54 -5.58 9.82 -3.08
N TYR A 55 -5.46 8.50 -3.30
CA TYR A 55 -5.43 7.90 -4.66
C TYR A 55 -6.74 7.15 -4.95
N ASP A 56 -7.24 7.25 -6.18
CA ASP A 56 -8.29 6.34 -6.65
C ASP A 56 -7.71 4.93 -6.83
N TRP A 57 -8.33 3.94 -6.19
CA TRP A 57 -7.81 2.56 -6.11
C TRP A 57 -7.71 1.87 -7.47
N TYR A 58 -8.69 2.08 -8.35
CA TYR A 58 -8.83 1.34 -9.60
C TYR A 58 -8.04 1.97 -10.74
N THR A 59 -8.07 3.29 -10.85
CA THR A 59 -7.40 4.06 -11.91
C THR A 59 -5.99 4.48 -11.54
N GLN A 60 -5.59 4.33 -10.27
CA GLN A 60 -4.33 4.82 -9.72
C GLN A 60 -4.14 6.34 -9.91
N ARG A 61 -5.24 7.06 -10.21
CA ARG A 61 -5.21 8.50 -10.44
C ARG A 61 -4.92 9.21 -9.12
N ARG A 62 -3.81 9.96 -9.11
CA ARG A 62 -3.41 10.82 -8.01
C ARG A 62 -4.47 11.89 -7.76
N LEU A 63 -5.04 11.89 -6.56
CA LEU A 63 -5.37 13.14 -5.87
C LEU A 63 -4.12 13.49 -5.01
N ARG A 64 -3.62 12.57 -4.14
CA ARG A 64 -2.22 12.39 -3.62
C ARG A 64 -2.09 11.08 -2.76
N GLY A 65 -1.07 10.74 -1.94
CA GLY A 65 -1.04 9.50 -1.06
C GLY A 65 -0.42 9.50 0.37
N GLY A 66 0.65 8.73 0.58
CA GLY A 66 1.40 8.63 1.84
C GLY A 66 1.87 7.21 2.23
N HIS A 67 1.40 6.17 1.55
CA HIS A 67 1.56 4.79 1.98
C HIS A 67 2.11 3.85 0.90
N VAL A 68 2.78 2.78 1.33
CA VAL A 68 3.14 1.63 0.48
C VAL A 68 2.26 0.46 0.87
N LEU A 69 1.58 -0.13 -0.11
CA LEU A 69 0.73 -1.31 0.08
C LEU A 69 1.30 -2.50 -0.70
N ALA A 70 1.61 -3.57 0.02
CA ALA A 70 1.90 -4.87 -0.59
C ALA A 70 0.59 -5.55 -0.99
N THR A 71 0.54 -6.07 -2.22
CA THR A 71 -0.63 -6.74 -2.80
C THR A 71 -0.21 -8.05 -3.47
N GLN A 72 -1.14 -8.97 -3.64
CA GLN A 72 -0.97 -10.20 -4.41
C GLN A 72 -1.99 -10.24 -5.56
N ALA A 73 -1.74 -11.08 -6.56
CA ALA A 73 -2.70 -11.26 -7.64
C ALA A 73 -3.93 -12.02 -7.13
N MET A 74 -5.09 -11.75 -7.75
CA MET A 74 -6.33 -12.44 -7.39
C MET A 74 -6.25 -13.92 -7.76
N ALA A 75 -6.68 -14.79 -6.85
CA ALA A 75 -6.87 -16.21 -7.09
C ALA A 75 -8.14 -16.71 -6.38
N MET A 76 -8.65 -17.88 -6.78
CA MET A 76 -9.92 -18.42 -6.26
C MET A 76 -9.84 -18.90 -4.80
N THR A 77 -8.65 -19.01 -4.22
CA THR A 77 -8.44 -19.34 -2.80
C THR A 77 -7.27 -18.54 -2.24
N THR A 78 -7.24 -18.32 -0.93
CA THR A 78 -6.09 -17.72 -0.24
C THR A 78 -4.80 -18.52 -0.47
N ARG A 79 -4.87 -19.86 -0.41
CA ARG A 79 -3.74 -20.76 -0.68
C ARG A 79 -3.18 -20.65 -2.11
N ALA A 80 -4.01 -20.30 -3.08
CA ALA A 80 -3.54 -20.01 -4.43
C ALA A 80 -3.00 -18.57 -4.53
N ALA A 81 -3.63 -17.61 -3.86
CA ALA A 81 -3.20 -16.21 -3.85
C ALA A 81 -1.81 -16.03 -3.21
N THR A 82 -1.52 -16.74 -2.13
CA THR A 82 -0.21 -16.69 -1.43
C THR A 82 0.95 -17.14 -2.31
N LEU A 83 0.70 -17.98 -3.31
CA LEU A 83 1.70 -18.42 -4.31
C LEU A 83 1.90 -17.41 -5.45
N THR A 84 1.04 -16.40 -5.59
CA THR A 84 1.17 -15.40 -6.66
C THR A 84 2.25 -14.36 -6.32
N PRO A 85 2.90 -13.76 -7.35
CA PRO A 85 3.89 -12.71 -7.14
C PRO A 85 3.33 -11.51 -6.35
N TRP A 86 4.13 -11.02 -5.41
CA TRP A 86 3.85 -9.77 -4.70
C TRP A 86 4.06 -8.57 -5.62
N SER A 87 3.16 -7.59 -5.49
CA SER A 87 3.22 -6.28 -6.12
C SER A 87 3.18 -5.19 -5.04
N MET A 88 3.64 -3.98 -5.36
CA MET A 88 3.60 -2.84 -4.45
C MET A 88 2.90 -1.65 -5.10
N LEU A 89 1.90 -1.10 -4.41
CA LEU A 89 1.29 0.19 -4.73
C LEU A 89 2.00 1.26 -3.89
N VAL A 90 2.72 2.17 -4.54
CA VAL A 90 3.45 3.26 -3.89
C VAL A 90 2.67 4.55 -4.07
N ALA A 91 1.92 4.94 -3.03
CA ALA A 91 1.13 6.16 -2.99
C ALA A 91 1.95 7.25 -2.29
N LEU A 92 2.43 8.28 -3.00
CA LEU A 92 3.34 9.30 -2.43
C LEU A 92 2.60 10.48 -1.77
N SER A 93 3.07 10.87 -0.58
CA SER A 93 2.56 11.95 0.30
C SER A 93 2.65 13.35 -0.32
N VAL A 94 2.31 14.39 0.46
CA VAL A 94 2.60 15.78 0.10
C VAL A 94 4.09 16.11 0.09
N SER A 95 4.88 15.54 1.00
CA SER A 95 6.34 15.65 1.03
C SER A 95 7.03 14.87 -0.10
N GLY A 96 6.27 14.02 -0.80
CA GLY A 96 6.76 13.13 -1.83
C GLY A 96 7.36 11.86 -1.25
N GLU A 97 6.83 11.33 -0.14
CA GLU A 97 7.35 10.16 0.58
C GLU A 97 6.23 9.13 0.80
N ALA A 98 6.55 7.86 0.98
CA ALA A 98 5.58 6.82 1.28
C ALA A 98 6.20 5.74 2.17
N GLN A 99 5.42 5.22 3.12
CA GLN A 99 5.85 4.13 4.00
C GLN A 99 4.78 3.05 4.17
N GLY A 100 5.18 1.83 4.47
CA GLY A 100 4.26 0.74 4.76
C GLY A 100 4.96 -0.47 5.32
N SER A 101 4.18 -1.48 5.70
CA SER A 101 4.71 -2.75 6.17
C SER A 101 3.92 -3.94 5.64
N LEU A 102 4.58 -5.09 5.63
CA LEU A 102 4.01 -6.39 5.30
C LEU A 102 4.44 -7.38 6.38
N TYR A 103 3.47 -7.95 7.08
CA TYR A 103 3.69 -9.07 8.00
C TYR A 103 3.39 -10.39 7.26
N LEU A 104 4.22 -11.40 7.50
CA LEU A 104 4.14 -12.74 6.91
C LEU A 104 4.30 -13.79 8.00
N ASP A 105 3.44 -14.79 7.98
CA ASP A 105 3.54 -16.05 8.72
C ASP A 105 3.03 -17.21 7.84
N ASP A 106 2.65 -18.35 8.43
CA ASP A 106 2.09 -19.49 7.71
C ASP A 106 0.57 -19.39 7.46
N GLY A 107 -0.11 -18.40 8.04
CA GLY A 107 -1.54 -18.16 7.89
C GLY A 107 -2.48 -19.18 8.56
N GLU A 108 -1.97 -20.12 9.36
CA GLU A 108 -2.76 -21.23 9.94
C GLU A 108 -2.41 -21.55 11.40
N SER A 109 -1.14 -21.45 11.81
CA SER A 109 -0.69 -21.87 13.14
C SER A 109 -1.15 -20.92 14.26
N LEU A 110 -1.66 -21.50 15.36
CA LEU A 110 -1.98 -20.74 16.57
C LEU A 110 -0.74 -20.02 17.16
N VAL A 111 0.44 -20.65 17.04
CA VAL A 111 1.73 -20.06 17.34
C VAL A 111 2.64 -20.34 16.14
N PRO A 112 2.88 -19.36 15.24
CA PRO A 112 3.72 -19.58 14.07
C PRO A 112 5.17 -19.91 14.46
N ASN A 113 5.74 -20.94 13.83
CA ASN A 113 7.14 -21.31 14.03
C ASN A 113 8.13 -20.28 13.46
N ALA A 114 7.68 -19.48 12.49
CA ALA A 114 8.42 -18.36 11.94
C ALA A 114 7.46 -17.24 11.50
N THR A 115 7.87 -15.99 11.72
CA THR A 115 7.19 -14.81 11.21
C THR A 115 8.23 -13.85 10.60
N LYS A 116 7.78 -12.94 9.73
CA LYS A 116 8.61 -11.90 9.15
C LYS A 116 7.80 -10.63 8.97
N THR A 117 8.25 -9.55 9.59
CA THR A 117 7.84 -8.19 9.22
C THR A 117 8.80 -7.62 8.19
N VAL A 118 8.24 -6.94 7.20
CA VAL A 118 8.95 -6.18 6.17
C VAL A 118 8.49 -4.73 6.24
N GLU A 119 9.43 -3.79 6.24
CA GLU A 119 9.18 -2.35 6.19
C GLU A 119 9.61 -1.78 4.84
N PHE A 120 8.77 -0.91 4.28
CA PHE A 120 8.96 -0.25 2.99
C PHE A 120 9.04 1.26 3.17
N VAL A 121 9.99 1.88 2.47
CA VAL A 121 10.11 3.35 2.37
C VAL A 121 10.41 3.73 0.91
N ALA A 122 9.76 4.78 0.41
CA ALA A 122 9.94 5.34 -0.93
C ALA A 122 9.85 6.88 -0.89
N GLY A 123 10.45 7.58 -1.86
CA GLY A 123 10.25 9.02 -2.00
C GLY A 123 10.84 9.69 -3.26
N GLU A 124 10.24 10.83 -3.65
CA GLU A 124 10.59 11.69 -4.78
C GLU A 124 11.94 12.39 -4.58
N LYS A 125 12.31 12.70 -3.31
CA LYS A 125 13.58 13.36 -2.95
C LYS A 125 14.77 12.40 -2.83
N VAL A 126 14.58 11.10 -3.06
CA VAL A 126 15.69 10.14 -3.13
C VAL A 126 16.32 10.25 -4.53
N PRO A 127 17.54 10.81 -4.69
CA PRO A 127 18.04 11.28 -5.99
C PRO A 127 18.34 10.11 -6.94
N ARG A 128 17.38 9.76 -7.81
CA ARG A 128 17.38 8.49 -8.58
C ARG A 128 17.71 7.27 -7.70
N GLY A 129 17.26 7.31 -6.44
CA GLY A 129 17.70 6.38 -5.42
C GLY A 129 16.72 5.24 -5.15
N PRO A 130 17.14 4.27 -4.34
CA PRO A 130 16.55 2.95 -4.28
C PRO A 130 15.20 2.94 -3.57
N VAL A 131 14.29 2.10 -4.05
CA VAL A 131 13.30 1.46 -3.17
C VAL A 131 14.07 0.72 -2.08
N ALA A 132 13.70 0.91 -0.81
CA ALA A 132 14.34 0.23 0.31
C ALA A 132 13.38 -0.79 0.94
N VAL A 133 13.90 -1.98 1.23
CA VAL A 133 13.18 -3.07 1.92
C VAL A 133 13.98 -3.41 3.16
N ASN A 134 13.41 -3.27 4.35
CA ASN A 134 14.10 -3.43 5.64
C ASN A 134 15.40 -2.60 5.73
N GLY A 135 15.33 -1.34 5.31
CA GLY A 135 16.48 -0.42 5.27
C GLY A 135 17.55 -0.75 4.22
N ARG A 136 17.39 -1.82 3.42
CA ARG A 136 18.33 -2.18 2.36
C ARG A 136 17.90 -1.61 1.01
N CYS A 137 18.77 -0.80 0.43
CA CYS A 137 18.76 -0.36 -0.96
C CYS A 137 18.63 -1.55 -1.94
N LEU A 138 17.60 -1.55 -2.80
CA LEU A 138 17.51 -2.46 -3.94
C LEU A 138 18.41 -1.95 -5.08
N SER A 139 19.70 -2.30 -5.07
CA SER A 139 20.61 -1.97 -6.17
C SER A 139 20.32 -2.83 -7.41
N GLY A 140 20.38 -2.21 -8.60
CA GLY A 140 20.10 -2.86 -9.88
C GLY A 140 18.62 -2.93 -10.27
N ALA A 141 17.69 -2.65 -9.35
CA ALA A 141 16.27 -2.54 -9.68
C ALA A 141 16.01 -1.27 -10.50
N GLU A 142 15.52 -1.42 -11.72
CA GLU A 142 15.11 -0.31 -12.58
C GLU A 142 13.69 0.12 -12.19
N VAL A 143 13.57 1.27 -11.55
CA VAL A 143 12.29 1.91 -11.24
C VAL A 143 11.87 2.76 -12.44
N VAL A 144 10.99 2.21 -13.29
CA VAL A 144 10.45 2.91 -14.45
C VAL A 144 9.13 3.59 -14.05
N TRP A 145 9.13 4.91 -14.00
CA TRP A 145 7.92 5.72 -13.80
C TRP A 145 7.31 6.11 -15.15
N ASN A 146 6.04 5.78 -15.36
CA ASN A 146 5.29 6.22 -16.53
C ASN A 146 4.43 7.44 -16.18
N ALA A 147 4.86 8.61 -16.65
CA ALA A 147 4.19 9.89 -16.43
C ALA A 147 2.74 9.94 -16.94
N THR A 148 2.44 9.20 -18.01
CA THR A 148 1.15 9.24 -18.71
C THR A 148 0.11 8.34 -18.07
N SER A 149 0.52 7.18 -17.52
CA SER A 149 -0.37 6.26 -16.81
C SER A 149 -0.32 6.40 -15.28
N ASN A 150 0.54 7.29 -14.75
CA ASN A 150 0.83 7.45 -13.33
C ASN A 150 1.18 6.13 -12.61
N ALA A 151 1.77 5.18 -13.33
CA ALA A 151 2.10 3.84 -12.83
C ALA A 151 3.61 3.68 -12.63
N THR A 152 3.99 3.06 -11.51
CA THR A 152 5.38 2.74 -11.17
C THR A 152 5.62 1.26 -11.40
N THR A 153 6.55 0.90 -12.28
CA THR A 153 6.97 -0.50 -12.50
C THR A 153 8.38 -0.69 -11.97
N ILE A 154 8.57 -1.71 -11.12
CA ILE A 154 9.90 -2.14 -10.65
C ILE A 154 10.34 -3.32 -11.52
N ARG A 155 11.46 -3.17 -12.23
CA ARG A 155 12.07 -4.19 -13.09
C ARG A 155 13.48 -4.54 -12.59
N GLY A 156 14.05 -5.63 -13.11
CA GLY A 156 15.47 -5.92 -12.92
C GLY A 156 15.89 -6.26 -11.48
N LEU A 157 15.04 -6.92 -10.69
CA LEU A 157 15.47 -7.50 -9.40
C LEU A 157 16.62 -8.48 -9.64
N ALA A 158 17.84 -8.07 -9.34
CA ALA A 158 19.02 -8.90 -9.48
C ALA A 158 18.94 -10.09 -8.51
N ALA A 159 19.31 -11.29 -8.97
CA ALA A 159 19.31 -12.51 -8.17
C ALA A 159 20.17 -12.42 -6.89
N SER A 160 21.06 -11.43 -6.77
CA SER A 160 21.83 -11.14 -5.55
C SER A 160 20.95 -10.75 -4.34
N LEU A 161 19.68 -10.37 -4.56
CA LEU A 161 18.71 -10.17 -3.48
C LEU A 161 18.25 -11.47 -2.81
N LEU A 162 18.59 -12.65 -3.34
CA LEU A 162 18.48 -13.94 -2.61
C LEU A 162 19.20 -13.92 -1.25
N SER A 163 20.14 -13.01 -1.01
CA SER A 163 20.85 -12.87 0.27
C SER A 163 20.07 -12.11 1.36
N ALA A 164 18.99 -11.40 1.03
CA ALA A 164 18.13 -10.70 1.99
C ALA A 164 16.96 -11.58 2.50
N PHE A 165 16.67 -12.67 1.79
CA PHE A 165 15.60 -13.61 2.08
C PHE A 165 16.25 -15.00 2.25
N GLY A 166 16.50 -15.38 3.50
CA GLY A 166 17.37 -16.51 3.86
C GLY A 166 17.11 -17.81 3.08
N ALA A 167 18.19 -18.52 2.76
CA ALA A 167 18.19 -19.71 1.93
C ALA A 167 17.16 -20.76 2.38
N GLY A 168 16.32 -21.23 1.46
CA GLY A 168 15.38 -22.31 1.75
C GLY A 168 14.16 -22.46 0.83
N TRP A 169 13.90 -21.52 -0.09
CA TRP A 169 12.65 -21.54 -0.87
C TRP A 169 12.88 -21.63 -2.39
N VAL A 170 12.41 -22.74 -2.95
CA VAL A 170 12.17 -22.95 -4.38
C VAL A 170 10.70 -22.65 -4.64
N ILE A 171 10.40 -21.65 -5.47
CA ILE A 171 9.05 -21.42 -6.00
C ILE A 171 9.04 -21.97 -7.43
N THR A 172 8.35 -23.10 -7.64
CA THR A 172 8.21 -23.72 -8.97
C THR A 172 6.92 -23.27 -9.66
N TRP A 173 7.12 -22.60 -10.81
CA TRP A 173 6.19 -22.28 -11.90
C TRP A 173 5.13 -21.20 -11.60
#